data_AF-G0EHP4-F1
#
_entry.id   AF-G0EHP4-F1
#
_cell.length_a   1.000
_cell.length_b   1.000
_cell.length_c   1.000
_cell.angle_alpha   90.00
_cell.angle_beta   90.00
_cell.angle_gamma   90.00
#
_symmetry.space_group_name_H-M   'P 1'
#
loop_
_entity.id
_entity.type
_entity.pdbx_description
1 polymer ?
#
loop_
_entity_poly.entity_id
_entity_poly.type
_entity_poly.pdbx_seq_one_letter_code
_entity_poly.pdbx_strand_id
1 'polypeptide(L)' 'MEQRVLCPRCGGNMTYFIEVEGGNSKRVHYYYKCVVCGYKLDDLVLVVRRKDRRIEIEALEPQRQLVYPINVVRK' A
#
# COMPACT_ATOMS: atom_id res chain seq x y z
N MET A 1 2.00 -19.76 6.56
CA MET A 1 1.50 -18.82 7.59
C MET A 1 1.10 -17.54 6.89
N GLU A 2 -0.18 -17.19 6.92
CA GLU A 2 -0.67 -15.94 6.36
C GLU A 2 -0.31 -14.80 7.32
N GLN A 3 0.60 -13.91 6.94
CA GLN A 3 0.94 -12.76 7.77
C GLN A 3 -0.24 -11.79 7.75
N ARG A 4 -0.87 -11.58 8.91
CA ARG A 4 -1.95 -10.60 9.07
C ARG A 4 -1.35 -9.22 9.33
N VAL A 5 -1.64 -8.26 8.45
CA VAL A 5 -1.26 -6.86 8.64
C VAL A 5 -2.31 -6.18 9.53
N LEU A 6 -1.87 -5.62 10.65
CA LEU A 6 -2.74 -4.92 11.60
C LEU A 6 -2.65 -3.41 11.40
N CYS A 7 -3.79 -2.74 11.59
CA CYS A 7 -3.89 -1.30 11.47
C CYS A 7 -3.10 -0.61 12.60
N PRO A 8 -2.14 0.28 12.29
CA PRO A 8 -1.38 0.98 13.32
C PRO A 8 -2.22 1.98 14.13
N ARG A 9 -3.42 2.36 13.64
CA ARG A 9 -4.30 3.30 14.33
C ARG A 9 -5.24 2.64 15.33
N CYS A 10 -5.78 1.46 15.03
CA CYS A 10 -6.83 0.84 15.84
C CYS A 10 -6.64 -0.67 16.09
N GLY A 11 -5.55 -1.26 15.62
CA GLY A 11 -5.25 -2.69 15.78
C GLY A 11 -6.13 -3.65 14.96
N GLY A 12 -7.11 -3.14 14.21
CA GLY A 12 -7.98 -3.95 13.37
C GLY A 12 -7.26 -4.59 12.18
N ASN A 13 -7.81 -5.66 11.62
CA ASN A 13 -7.24 -6.31 10.44
C ASN A 13 -7.27 -5.37 9.21
N MET A 14 -6.21 -5.42 8.41
CA MET A 14 -6.15 -4.74 7.13
C MET A 14 -6.31 -5.73 5.97
N THR A 15 -7.01 -5.30 4.93
CA THR A 15 -7.15 -6.04 3.67
C THR A 15 -6.27 -5.38 2.60
N TYR A 16 -5.65 -6.18 1.74
CA TYR A 16 -4.83 -5.69 0.64
C TYR A 16 -5.69 -5.33 -0.57
N PHE A 17 -5.47 -4.14 -1.13
CA PHE A 17 -6.23 -3.60 -2.25
C PHE A 17 -5.31 -3.17 -3.39
N ILE A 18 -5.87 -3.21 -4.59
CA ILE A 18 -5.25 -2.73 -5.81
C ILE A 18 -6.21 -1.73 -6.45
N GLU A 19 -5.77 -0.49 -6.62
CA GLU A 19 -6.47 0.55 -7.38
C GLU A 19 -5.70 0.80 -8.68
N VAL A 20 -6.42 0.89 -9.80
CA VAL A 20 -5.85 1.18 -11.12
C VAL A 20 -6.48 2.46 -11.66
N GLU A 21 -5.65 3.46 -11.90
CA GLU A 21 -6.06 4.73 -12.51
C GLU A 21 -5.60 4.77 -13.98
N GLY A 22 -6.52 5.15 -14.87
CA GLY A 22 -6.30 5.27 -16.31
C GLY A 22 -6.07 6.72 -16.76
N GLY A 23 -5.33 6.88 -17.87
CA GLY A 23 -4.97 8.17 -18.49
C GLY A 23 -3.87 7.98 -19.54
N ASN A 24 -3.00 8.98 -19.74
CA ASN A 24 -1.81 8.86 -20.61
C ASN A 24 -0.77 7.84 -20.10
N SER A 25 -0.80 7.54 -18.80
CA SER A 25 -0.05 6.45 -18.15
C SER A 25 -0.98 5.68 -17.23
N LYS A 26 -0.72 4.40 -16.99
CA LYS A 26 -1.46 3.62 -15.99
C LYS A 26 -0.75 3.71 -14.66
N ARG A 27 -1.47 4.09 -13.61
CA ARG A 27 -0.95 4.07 -12.24
C ARG A 27 -1.63 2.93 -11.49
N VAL A 28 -0.83 2.03 -10.93
CA VAL A 28 -1.30 0.92 -10.10
C VAL A 28 -0.89 1.20 -8.68
N HIS A 29 -1.85 1.32 -7.78
CA HIS A 29 -1.62 1.61 -6.38
C HIS A 29 -1.98 0.38 -5.52
N TYR A 30 -0.96 -0.20 -4.92
CA TYR A 30 -1.07 -1.26 -3.94
C TYR A 30 -1.04 -0.67 -2.54
N TYR A 31 -2.05 -0.98 -1.74
CA TYR A 31 -2.14 -0.46 -0.37
C TYR A 31 -2.96 -1.41 0.51
N TYR A 32 -2.71 -1.34 1.81
CA TYR A 32 -3.54 -2.00 2.81
C TYR A 32 -4.61 -1.02 3.31
N LYS A 33 -5.85 -1.48 3.48
CA LYS A 33 -6.94 -0.68 4.07
C LYS A 33 -7.50 -1.36 5.30
N CYS A 34 -7.60 -0.60 6.40
CA CYS A 34 -8.28 -1.05 7.60
C CYS A 34 -9.80 -1.10 7.36
N VAL A 35 -10.40 -2.27 7.58
CA VAL A 35 -11.85 -2.45 7.43
C VAL A 35 -12.66 -1.83 8.57
N VAL A 36 -12.00 -1.48 9.68
CA VAL A 36 -12.64 -0.90 10.87
C VAL A 36 -12.65 0.62 10.82
N CYS A 37 -11.50 1.27 10.59
CA CYS A 37 -11.37 2.73 10.66
C CYS A 37 -11.07 3.41 9.31
N GLY A 38 -10.92 2.63 8.23
CA GLY A 38 -10.67 3.16 6.89
C GLY A 38 -9.24 3.65 6.61
N TYR A 39 -8.33 3.57 7.58
CA TYR A 39 -6.92 3.95 7.38
C TYR A 39 -6.29 3.18 6.21
N LYS A 40 -5.61 3.90 5.31
CA LYS A 40 -4.83 3.35 4.20
C LYS A 40 -3.33 3.39 4.54
N LEU A 41 -2.63 2.31 4.26
CA LEU A 41 -1.18 2.18 4.35
C LEU A 41 -0.65 1.83 2.97
N ASP A 42 0.04 2.78 2.34
CA ASP A 42 0.58 2.61 1.00
C ASP A 42 1.74 1.60 1.03
N ASP A 43 1.76 0.69 0.06
CA ASP A 43 2.77 -0.37 -0.05
C ASP A 43 3.65 -0.14 -1.28
N LEU A 44 3.04 -0.04 -2.45
CA LEU A 44 3.75 0.14 -3.71
C LEU A 44 2.91 0.95 -4.71
N VAL A 45 3.54 1.88 -5.40
CA VAL A 45 2.93 2.54 -6.56
C VAL A 45 3.74 2.19 -7.79
N LEU A 46 3.08 1.62 -8.80
CA LEU A 46 3.67 1.40 -10.11
C LEU A 46 3.15 2.42 -11.11
N VAL A 47 4.04 3.03 -11.87
CA VAL A 47 3.69 3.87 -13.02
C VAL A 47 4.11 3.15 -14.29
N VAL A 48 3.12 2.76 -15.09
CA VAL A 48 3.32 2.06 -16.36
C VAL A 48 3.10 3.05 -17.50
N ARG A 49 4.15 3.29 -18.28
CA ARG A 49 4.13 4.16 -19.45
C ARG A 49 4.41 3.33 -20.69
N ARG A 50 3.66 3.56 -21.77
CA ARG A 50 3.98 3.00 -23.08
C ARG A 50 4.72 4.05 -23.88
N LYS A 51 5.93 3.72 -24.36
CA LYS A 51 6.73 4.59 -25.21
C LYS A 51 7.13 3.81 -26.44
N ASP A 52 6.64 4.22 -27.62
CA ASP A 52 6.85 3.53 -28.89
C ASP A 52 6.48 2.03 -28.82
N ARG A 53 7.48 1.14 -28.92
CA ARG A 53 7.34 -0.32 -28.83
C ARG A 53 7.80 -0.91 -27.50
N ARG A 54 8.06 -0.08 -26.48
CA ARG A 54 8.47 -0.53 -25.14
C ARG A 54 7.47 -0.11 -24.06
N ILE A 55 7.45 -0.90 -22.99
CA ILE A 55 6.73 -0.61 -21.76
C ILE A 55 7.78 -0.21 -20.72
N GLU A 56 7.65 0.97 -20.16
CA GLU A 56 8.45 1.46 -19.04
C GLU A 56 7.63 1.31 -17.77
N ILE A 57 8.16 0.58 -16.78
CA ILE A 57 7.54 0.38 -15.48
C ILE A 57 8.46 1.03 -14.45
N GLU A 58 7.92 2.00 -13.72
CA GLU A 58 8.60 2.69 -12.63
C GLU A 58 7.95 2.29 -11.30
N ALA A 59 8.73 1.71 -10.40
CA ALA A 59 8.30 1.40 -9.04
C ALA A 59 8.64 2.57 -8.12
N LEU A 60 7.61 3.19 -7.55
CA LEU A 60 7.73 4.24 -6.55
C LEU A 60 7.48 3.61 -5.19
N GLU A 61 8.55 3.45 -4.41
CA GLU A 61 8.44 3.05 -3.01
C GLU A 61 7.90 4.25 -2.21
N PRO A 62 6.72 4.14 -1.58
CA PRO A 62 6.26 5.19 -0.69
C PRO A 62 7.28 5.32 0.44
N GLN A 63 7.63 6.56 0.82
CA GLN A 63 8.56 6.82 1.92
C GLN A 63 7.99 6.15 3.17
N ARG A 64 8.57 4.99 3.55
CA ARG A 64 8.16 4.24 4.73
C ARG A 64 8.44 5.10 5.96
N GLN A 65 7.43 5.83 6.40
CA GLN A 65 7.45 6.40 7.74
C GLN A 65 7.41 5.21 8.68
N LEU A 66 8.53 4.92 9.34
CA LEU A 66 8.68 3.83 10.30
C LEU A 66 7.65 4.02 11.42
N VAL A 67 6.48 3.37 11.30
CA VAL A 67 5.48 3.34 12.36
C VAL A 67 5.89 2.22 13.32
N TYR A 68 6.77 2.56 14.27
CA TYR A 68 7.06 1.66 15.39
C TYR A 68 5.76 1.40 16.16
N PRO A 69 5.44 0.13 16.52
CA PRO A 69 4.30 -0.12 17.38
C PRO A 69 4.55 0.52 18.75
N ILE A 70 3.70 1.49 19.10
CA ILE A 70 3.60 2.05 20.44
C ILE A 70 3.05 0.93 21.34
N ASN A 71 3.88 0.53 22.32
CA ASN A 71 3.57 -0.25 23.52
C ASN A 71 3.20 -1.74 23.36
N VAL A 72 4.22 -2.60 23.40
CA VAL A 72 4.08 -3.95 23.97
C VAL A 72 4.05 -3.80 25.50
N VAL A 73 2.87 -3.57 26.07
CA VAL A 73 2.67 -3.74 27.52
C VAL A 73 2.59 -5.24 27.78
N ARG A 74 3.71 -5.85 28.20
CA ARG A 74 3.66 -7.15 28.87
C ARG A 74 3.07 -6.93 30.27
N LYS A 75 1.89 -7.51 30.51
CA LYS A 75 1.39 -7.77 31.86
C LYS A 75 2.25 -8.84 32.52
#